data_AF-A0A931V119-F1
#
_entry.id   AF-A0A931V119-F1
#
_cell.length_a   1.000
_cell.length_b   1.000
_cell.length_c   1.000
_cell.angle_alpha   90.00
_cell.angle_beta   90.00
_cell.angle_gamma   90.00
#
_symmetry.space_group_name_H-M   'P 1'
#
loop_
_entity.id
_entity.type
_entity.pdbx_description
1 polymer ?
#
loop_
_entity_poly.entity_id
_entity_poly.type
_entity_poly.pdbx_seq_one_letter_code
_entity_poly.pdbx_strand_id
1 'polypeptide(L)'
;MQRERLRQILSTALFSSLVVPLGACGGVVIVDPTATPDGGSPDARDDARDDARDSAACAPVVRTDTCNEAVTYPCGLPITLGGASPTTEECATLCAPVAEVTGRPGMSWCWLYGDDAGAARQVNCASCAVGRRPADLLDAPVAVGCDPIGAALADMARIEAASVHAFRRLEDTLAALDAPARDEIRHARLVTSLARARGAAPAKVTLDPGAPAPTAFDLALENAVEGCVHETLGVAYLAHQAAHARDAELRALAEALYEDELDHAALSWDLAPFFHARLDDDQRALLQAAQERALVAVVDEAAHIDPRVRAAFGVPSAATVARMVEALRGTLFPAQADDGVPSAA
;
A
#
# COMPACT_ATOMS: atom_id res chain seq x y z
N MET A 1 16.98 -16.76 1.74
CA MET A 1 17.72 -16.14 2.87
C MET A 1 17.40 -16.90 4.16
N GLN A 2 18.40 -17.28 4.96
CA GLN A 2 18.14 -17.95 6.25
C GLN A 2 17.31 -17.01 7.16
N ARG A 3 16.09 -17.40 7.54
CA ARG A 3 15.15 -16.71 8.46
C ARG A 3 15.80 -15.86 9.56
N GLU A 4 16.80 -16.41 10.24
CA GLU A 4 17.50 -15.74 11.32
C GLU A 4 18.28 -14.49 10.86
N ARG A 5 18.82 -14.52 9.64
CA ARG A 5 19.43 -13.35 9.00
C ARG A 5 18.39 -12.26 8.75
N LEU A 6 17.18 -12.61 8.31
CA LEU A 6 16.11 -11.64 8.12
C LEU A 6 15.69 -11.00 9.45
N ARG A 7 15.55 -11.81 10.52
CA ARG A 7 15.30 -11.32 11.87
C ARG A 7 16.36 -10.33 12.34
N GLN A 8 17.64 -10.64 12.13
CA GLN A 8 18.75 -9.76 12.51
C GLN A 8 18.74 -8.44 11.73
N ILE A 9 18.46 -8.50 10.42
CA ILE A 9 18.31 -7.31 9.57
C ILE A 9 17.16 -6.45 10.08
N LEU A 10 15.98 -7.03 10.28
CA LEU A 10 14.79 -6.32 10.76
C LEU A 10 15.01 -5.72 12.15
N SER A 11 15.65 -6.47 13.06
CA SER A 11 16.00 -5.96 14.39
C SER A 11 16.90 -4.72 14.26
N THR A 12 17.96 -4.80 13.45
CA THR A 12 18.90 -3.68 13.26
C THR A 12 18.23 -2.46 12.60
N ALA A 13 17.36 -2.69 11.61
CA ALA A 13 16.57 -1.66 10.95
C ALA A 13 15.62 -0.95 11.92
N LEU A 14 14.89 -1.72 12.74
CA LEU A 14 13.96 -1.20 13.74
C LEU A 14 14.68 -0.45 14.86
N PHE A 15 15.81 -0.95 15.36
CA PHE A 15 16.64 -0.24 16.35
C PHE A 15 17.19 1.08 15.80
N SER A 16 17.65 1.10 14.54
CA SER A 16 18.14 2.33 13.89
C SER A 16 17.02 3.34 13.68
N SER A 17 15.78 2.87 13.48
CA SER A 17 14.61 3.73 13.33
C SER A 17 14.14 4.39 14.65
N LEU A 18 14.59 3.90 15.81
CA LEU A 18 14.25 4.44 17.14
C LEU A 18 15.22 5.54 17.61
N VAL A 19 16.38 5.68 16.97
CA VAL A 19 17.38 6.70 17.32
C VAL A 19 17.14 7.95 16.47
N VAL A 20 16.54 8.98 17.06
CA VAL A 20 16.51 10.32 16.47
C VAL A 20 17.93 10.91 16.58
N PRO A 21 18.59 11.32 15.49
CA PRO A 21 19.82 12.09 15.63
C PRO A 21 19.46 13.42 16.30
N LEU A 22 20.04 13.69 17.46
CA LEU A 22 20.00 15.00 18.12
C LEU A 22 20.66 16.02 17.18
N GLY A 23 19.85 16.68 16.36
CA GLY A 23 20.30 17.75 15.47
C GLY A 23 20.75 18.97 16.27
N ALA A 24 21.97 19.44 15.99
CA ALA A 24 22.54 20.67 16.52
C ALA A 24 21.67 21.89 16.15
N CYS A 25 21.40 22.74 17.13
CA CYS A 25 20.60 23.96 16.98
C CYS A 25 21.33 25.03 16.13
N GLY A 26 20.61 25.62 15.18
CA GLY A 26 20.98 26.86 14.50
C GLY A 26 19.72 27.61 14.07
N GLY A 27 19.35 28.66 14.80
CA GLY A 27 18.09 29.38 14.64
C GLY A 27 18.09 30.42 13.51
N VAL A 28 16.89 30.77 13.05
CA VAL A 28 16.65 31.95 12.20
C VAL A 28 15.43 32.71 12.75
N VAL A 29 15.60 34.02 12.87
CA VAL A 29 14.65 35.02 13.37
C VAL A 29 13.69 35.43 12.25
N ILE A 30 12.38 35.51 12.54
CA ILE A 30 11.39 36.17 11.67
C ILE A 30 11.04 37.53 12.28
N VAL A 31 11.07 38.58 11.45
CA VAL A 31 10.63 39.93 11.78
C VAL A 31 9.33 40.20 10.99
N ASP A 32 8.28 40.58 11.70
CA ASP A 32 7.01 41.10 11.18
C ASP A 32 7.06 42.64 11.17
N PRO A 33 6.50 43.31 10.15
CA PRO A 33 5.59 44.42 10.50
C PRO A 33 4.37 44.57 9.57
N THR A 34 3.19 44.36 10.15
CA THR A 34 1.99 45.24 10.19
C THR A 34 1.81 46.36 9.14
N ALA A 35 0.65 46.41 8.45
CA ALA A 35 -0.33 47.54 8.44
C ALA A 35 -1.43 47.43 7.34
N THR A 36 -2.68 47.65 7.73
CA THR A 36 -3.94 47.85 6.96
C THR A 36 -4.24 49.37 6.74
N PRO A 37 -5.40 49.84 6.22
CA PRO A 37 -6.23 49.56 5.02
C PRO A 37 -6.62 50.88 4.25
N ASP A 38 -7.72 50.84 3.47
CA ASP A 38 -8.49 51.91 2.76
C ASP A 38 -8.18 52.04 1.25
N GLY A 39 -9.12 52.15 0.31
CA GLY A 39 -10.57 52.30 0.29
C GLY A 39 -10.95 53.01 -1.03
N GLY A 40 -12.05 52.61 -1.69
CA GLY A 40 -12.71 53.42 -2.74
C GLY A 40 -12.98 52.74 -4.09
N SER A 41 -14.27 52.51 -4.37
CA SER A 41 -14.89 52.32 -5.70
C SER A 41 -15.33 53.69 -6.25
N PRO A 42 -15.48 53.94 -7.59
CA PRO A 42 -16.68 53.49 -8.32
C PRO A 42 -16.52 53.13 -9.82
N ASP A 43 -17.42 52.23 -10.26
CA ASP A 43 -18.13 52.05 -11.55
C ASP A 43 -17.48 52.41 -12.91
N ALA A 44 -17.42 51.42 -13.82
CA ALA A 44 -18.13 51.45 -15.11
C ALA A 44 -18.10 50.08 -15.83
N ARG A 45 -19.20 49.80 -16.54
CA ARG A 45 -19.58 48.67 -17.40
C ARG A 45 -18.55 48.47 -18.54
N ASP A 46 -18.31 47.28 -19.10
CA ASP A 46 -19.22 46.42 -19.86
C ASP A 46 -18.54 45.05 -20.18
N ASP A 47 -19.34 44.11 -20.70
CA ASP A 47 -18.98 42.93 -21.51
C ASP A 47 -18.86 41.51 -20.88
N ALA A 48 -19.71 40.62 -21.44
CA ALA A 48 -19.65 39.15 -21.53
C ALA A 48 -19.82 38.30 -20.25
N ARG A 49 -21.04 37.78 -20.04
CA ARG A 49 -21.28 36.60 -19.20
C ARG A 49 -20.99 35.34 -20.00
N ASP A 50 -19.88 34.70 -19.67
CA ASP A 50 -19.65 33.28 -19.96
C ASP A 50 -20.21 32.43 -18.82
N ASP A 51 -20.97 31.40 -19.19
CA ASP A 51 -21.60 30.43 -18.28
C ASP A 51 -20.56 29.49 -17.66
N ALA A 52 -19.97 29.90 -16.54
CA ALA A 52 -19.29 28.97 -15.64
C ALA A 52 -20.34 28.20 -14.82
N ARG A 53 -20.90 27.14 -15.41
CA ARG A 53 -21.55 26.07 -14.63
C ARG A 53 -20.54 25.55 -13.61
N ASP A 54 -21.02 25.40 -12.39
CA ASP A 54 -20.31 25.09 -11.15
C ASP A 54 -19.39 23.86 -11.28
N SER A 55 -18.18 24.09 -11.80
CA SER A 55 -17.15 23.08 -12.03
C SER A 55 -16.65 22.43 -10.73
N ALA A 56 -16.97 23.03 -9.59
CA ALA A 56 -16.64 22.50 -8.27
C ALA A 56 -17.47 21.25 -7.91
N ALA A 57 -18.70 21.12 -8.42
CA ALA A 57 -19.59 20.02 -8.03
C ALA A 57 -19.21 18.66 -8.63
N CYS A 58 -18.52 18.66 -9.78
CA CYS A 58 -18.03 17.46 -10.46
C CYS A 58 -16.52 17.22 -10.26
N ALA A 59 -15.87 18.04 -9.43
CA ALA A 59 -14.46 17.87 -9.15
C ALA A 59 -14.18 16.52 -8.46
N PRO A 60 -13.04 15.86 -8.75
CA PRO A 60 -12.67 14.62 -8.09
C PRO A 60 -12.51 14.87 -6.58
N VAL A 61 -13.14 14.02 -5.78
CA VAL A 61 -13.06 14.02 -4.33
C VAL A 61 -12.09 12.93 -3.91
N VAL A 62 -10.95 13.34 -3.39
CA VAL A 62 -9.91 12.41 -2.94
C VAL A 62 -10.18 12.00 -1.49
N ARG A 63 -10.16 10.70 -1.23
CA ARG A 63 -10.24 10.08 0.09
C ARG A 63 -8.91 9.43 0.42
N THR A 64 -8.23 10.03 1.37
CA THR A 64 -6.94 9.58 1.90
C THR A 64 -7.03 9.48 3.43
N ASP A 65 -8.23 9.27 3.96
CA ASP A 65 -8.50 9.22 5.40
C ASP A 65 -8.41 7.80 5.97
N THR A 66 -8.20 6.78 5.13
CA THR A 66 -7.93 5.39 5.55
C THR A 66 -6.70 4.81 4.87
N CYS A 67 -6.29 3.62 5.31
CA CYS A 67 -5.22 2.83 4.70
C CYS A 67 -5.49 2.43 3.23
N ASN A 68 -6.69 2.74 2.71
CA ASN A 68 -7.07 2.60 1.32
C ASN A 68 -7.25 4.01 0.71
N GLU A 69 -6.41 4.37 -0.26
CA GLU A 69 -6.51 5.65 -0.96
C GLU A 69 -7.49 5.51 -2.12
N ALA A 70 -8.35 6.50 -2.33
CA ALA A 70 -9.32 6.44 -3.40
C ALA A 70 -9.65 7.83 -3.98
N VAL A 71 -10.03 7.84 -5.26
CA VAL A 71 -10.60 9.00 -5.93
C VAL A 71 -12.07 8.73 -6.21
N THR A 72 -12.96 9.61 -5.79
CA THR A 72 -14.36 9.59 -6.22
C THR A 72 -14.58 10.66 -7.28
N TYR A 73 -15.07 10.26 -8.45
CA TYR A 73 -15.51 11.13 -9.52
C TYR A 73 -17.05 11.25 -9.50
N PRO A 74 -17.62 12.36 -8.97
CA PRO A 74 -19.06 12.45 -8.68
C PRO A 74 -19.97 12.38 -9.92
N CYS A 75 -19.42 12.71 -11.09
CA CYS A 75 -20.18 12.83 -12.34
C CYS A 75 -19.80 11.78 -13.40
N GLY A 76 -18.97 10.79 -13.05
CA GLY A 76 -18.48 9.74 -13.96
C GLY A 76 -16.96 9.82 -14.18
N LEU A 77 -16.38 8.77 -14.77
CA LEU A 77 -14.94 8.70 -14.99
C LEU A 77 -14.48 9.82 -15.95
N PRO A 78 -13.25 10.35 -15.75
CA PRO A 78 -12.69 11.38 -16.61
C PRO A 78 -12.23 10.84 -17.98
N ILE A 79 -12.16 9.52 -18.13
CA ILE A 79 -11.74 8.83 -19.35
C ILE A 79 -12.69 7.68 -19.69
N THR A 80 -12.78 7.36 -20.98
CA THR A 80 -13.43 6.15 -21.48
C THR A 80 -12.42 5.01 -21.45
N LEU A 81 -12.76 3.91 -20.79
CA LEU A 81 -11.88 2.75 -20.71
C LEU A 81 -11.86 1.97 -22.04
N GLY A 82 -10.70 1.47 -22.42
CA GLY A 82 -10.49 0.59 -23.57
C GLY A 82 -10.96 -0.85 -23.35
N GLY A 83 -11.32 -1.21 -22.12
CA GLY A 83 -11.79 -2.53 -21.73
C GLY A 83 -12.64 -2.52 -20.46
N ALA A 84 -13.01 -3.70 -20.00
CA ALA A 84 -13.82 -3.87 -18.78
C ALA A 84 -13.07 -3.52 -17.48
N SER A 85 -11.73 -3.53 -17.54
CA SER A 85 -10.84 -3.11 -16.45
C SER A 85 -9.83 -2.09 -16.98
N PRO A 86 -9.38 -1.14 -16.15
CA PRO A 86 -8.41 -0.14 -16.59
C PRO A 86 -7.03 -0.77 -16.82
N THR A 87 -6.41 -0.38 -17.92
CA THR A 87 -5.00 -0.61 -18.20
C THR A 87 -4.12 0.22 -17.25
N THR A 88 -2.83 -0.08 -17.22
CA THR A 88 -1.84 0.68 -16.44
C THR A 88 -1.84 2.18 -16.74
N GLU A 89 -1.99 2.56 -18.01
CA GLU A 89 -2.02 3.96 -18.44
C GLU A 89 -3.33 4.66 -18.02
N GLU A 90 -4.44 3.92 -18.08
CA GLU A 90 -5.73 4.40 -17.60
C GLU A 90 -5.74 4.55 -16.08
N CYS A 91 -5.09 3.65 -15.33
CA CYS A 91 -4.93 3.77 -13.89
C CYS A 91 -4.07 4.94 -13.45
N ALA A 92 -2.98 5.22 -14.17
CA ALA A 92 -2.19 6.41 -13.94
C ALA A 92 -3.05 7.69 -14.09
N THR A 93 -4.00 7.67 -15.03
CA THR A 93 -4.92 8.79 -15.27
C THR A 93 -6.03 8.87 -14.21
N LEU A 94 -6.60 7.73 -13.81
CA LEU A 94 -7.69 7.63 -12.84
C LEU A 94 -7.27 7.86 -11.39
N CYS A 95 -6.02 7.56 -11.05
CA CYS A 95 -5.44 7.83 -9.75
C CYS A 95 -4.63 9.13 -9.71
N ALA A 96 -4.59 9.88 -10.81
CA ALA A 96 -3.91 11.17 -10.89
C ALA A 96 -4.35 12.16 -9.79
N PRO A 97 -5.64 12.26 -9.40
CA PRO A 97 -6.03 13.16 -8.31
C PRO A 97 -5.48 12.74 -6.93
N VAL A 98 -5.39 11.43 -6.66
CA VAL A 98 -4.66 10.94 -5.47
C VAL A 98 -3.19 11.32 -5.58
N ALA A 99 -2.57 11.12 -6.74
CA ALA A 99 -1.18 11.56 -7.01
C ALA A 99 -0.97 13.07 -6.82
N GLU A 100 -1.94 13.91 -7.20
CA GLU A 100 -1.89 15.37 -7.04
C GLU A 100 -2.06 15.80 -5.58
N VAL A 101 -2.95 15.14 -4.83
CA VAL A 101 -3.21 15.46 -3.41
C VAL A 101 -2.13 14.91 -2.49
N THR A 102 -1.58 13.74 -2.81
CA THR A 102 -0.58 13.03 -2.01
C THR A 102 0.86 13.30 -2.47
N GLY A 103 1.04 13.80 -3.69
CA GLY A 103 2.34 14.13 -4.30
C GLY A 103 3.12 12.93 -4.87
N ARG A 104 2.47 11.78 -5.11
CA ARG A 104 3.06 10.47 -5.44
C ARG A 104 2.82 10.10 -6.89
N PRO A 105 3.64 9.27 -7.55
CA PRO A 105 3.30 8.79 -8.88
C PRO A 105 2.01 7.95 -8.85
N GLY A 106 1.11 8.18 -9.83
CA GLY A 106 -0.11 7.38 -9.96
C GLY A 106 0.20 5.89 -10.09
N MET A 107 -0.57 5.04 -9.40
CA MET A 107 -0.30 3.60 -9.37
C MET A 107 -0.43 2.97 -10.75
N SER A 108 0.40 1.96 -11.02
CA SER A 108 0.41 1.20 -12.26
C SER A 108 -0.75 0.19 -12.39
N TRP A 109 -1.60 0.15 -11.37
CA TRP A 109 -2.81 -0.63 -11.25
C TRP A 109 -3.77 0.09 -10.29
N CYS A 110 -5.06 -0.09 -10.49
CA CYS A 110 -6.13 0.59 -9.79
C CYS A 110 -7.41 -0.19 -10.06
N TRP A 111 -8.44 0.06 -9.25
CA TRP A 111 -9.69 -0.67 -9.35
C TRP A 111 -10.87 0.29 -9.30
N LEU A 112 -11.92 -0.03 -10.05
CA LEU A 112 -13.10 0.82 -10.20
C LEU A 112 -14.31 0.25 -9.46
N TYR A 113 -15.04 1.12 -8.77
CA TYR A 113 -16.36 0.87 -8.22
C TYR A 113 -17.38 1.86 -8.80
N GLY A 114 -18.65 1.45 -8.86
CA GLY A 114 -19.76 2.33 -9.26
C GLY A 114 -20.93 2.24 -8.30
N ASP A 115 -21.63 3.36 -8.11
CA ASP A 115 -22.91 3.38 -7.38
C ASP A 115 -24.07 3.06 -8.34
N ASP A 116 -24.98 2.16 -7.95
CA ASP A 116 -26.13 1.73 -8.77
C ASP A 116 -27.23 2.80 -8.94
N ALA A 117 -27.12 3.92 -8.21
CA ALA A 117 -28.14 4.95 -8.15
C ALA A 117 -27.74 6.27 -8.84
N GLY A 118 -26.54 6.35 -9.45
CA GLY A 118 -26.06 7.61 -10.03
C GLY A 118 -24.84 7.48 -10.95
N ALA A 119 -24.40 8.62 -11.48
CA ALA A 119 -23.27 8.72 -12.40
C ALA A 119 -21.90 8.64 -11.71
N ALA A 120 -21.84 8.66 -10.38
CA ALA A 120 -20.60 8.68 -9.62
C ALA A 120 -19.79 7.36 -9.77
N ARG A 121 -18.46 7.50 -9.76
CA ARG A 121 -17.51 6.38 -9.87
C ARG A 121 -16.38 6.56 -8.87
N GLN A 122 -15.97 5.49 -8.20
CA GLN A 122 -14.86 5.51 -7.26
C GLN A 122 -13.70 4.65 -7.79
N VAL A 123 -12.48 5.09 -7.56
CA VAL A 123 -11.24 4.45 -7.99
C VAL A 123 -10.40 4.19 -6.75
N ASN A 124 -10.05 2.93 -6.46
CA ASN A 124 -9.07 2.61 -5.43
C ASN A 124 -7.65 2.71 -6.00
N CYS A 125 -6.81 3.39 -5.25
CA CYS A 125 -5.48 3.85 -5.60
C CYS A 125 -4.45 3.56 -4.50
N ALA A 126 -4.73 2.73 -3.48
CA ALA A 126 -3.77 2.13 -2.52
C ALA A 126 -4.47 1.22 -1.48
N SER A 127 -3.72 0.33 -0.79
CA SER A 127 -4.20 -0.45 0.37
C SER A 127 -3.04 -0.92 1.28
N CYS A 128 -3.11 -0.70 2.60
CA CYS A 128 -2.05 -1.07 3.57
C CYS A 128 -2.40 -2.15 4.62
N ALA A 129 -2.98 -3.26 4.17
CA ALA A 129 -3.07 -4.50 4.97
C ALA A 129 -1.80 -5.37 4.84
N VAL A 130 -1.54 -6.18 5.88
CA VAL A 130 -0.54 -7.27 5.87
C VAL A 130 -1.12 -8.48 5.12
N GLY A 131 -0.26 -9.27 4.48
CA GLY A 131 -0.61 -10.48 3.74
C GLY A 131 -0.44 -10.34 2.21
N ARG A 132 -0.01 -11.42 1.56
CA ARG A 132 0.17 -11.47 0.09
C ARG A 132 -1.14 -11.33 -0.69
N ARG A 133 -1.21 -10.39 -1.63
CA ARG A 133 -2.40 -10.20 -2.47
C ARG A 133 -2.28 -10.92 -3.81
N PRO A 134 -3.20 -11.85 -4.15
CA PRO A 134 -3.26 -12.41 -5.50
C PRO A 134 -3.55 -11.31 -6.53
N ALA A 135 -2.87 -11.34 -7.69
CA ALA A 135 -3.04 -10.33 -8.73
C ALA A 135 -4.47 -10.19 -9.30
N ASP A 136 -5.28 -11.26 -9.19
CA ASP A 136 -6.66 -11.34 -9.66
C ASP A 136 -7.68 -11.17 -8.50
N LEU A 137 -7.24 -10.72 -7.32
CA LEU A 137 -8.14 -10.39 -6.23
C LEU A 137 -9.05 -9.24 -6.65
N LEU A 138 -10.34 -9.52 -6.70
CA LEU A 138 -11.34 -8.50 -6.96
C LEU A 138 -11.57 -7.66 -5.70
N ASP A 139 -11.82 -6.41 -6.03
CA ASP A 139 -12.17 -5.35 -5.12
C ASP A 139 -13.50 -5.62 -4.41
N ALA A 140 -13.61 -5.17 -3.17
CA ALA A 140 -14.74 -5.43 -2.31
C ALA A 140 -15.30 -4.13 -1.72
N PRO A 141 -16.62 -3.98 -1.61
CA PRO A 141 -17.22 -2.76 -1.10
C PRO A 141 -16.78 -2.49 0.34
N VAL A 142 -16.39 -1.25 0.61
CA VAL A 142 -16.01 -0.77 1.94
C VAL A 142 -17.27 -0.59 2.78
N ALA A 143 -17.27 -1.13 4.01
CA ALA A 143 -18.37 -0.92 4.94
C ALA A 143 -18.40 0.55 5.42
N VAL A 144 -19.39 1.32 4.97
CA VAL A 144 -19.54 2.75 5.30
C VAL A 144 -20.16 2.94 6.69
N GLY A 145 -19.62 3.87 7.48
CA GLY A 145 -20.18 4.24 8.79
C GLY A 145 -19.81 3.32 9.95
N CYS A 146 -18.93 2.35 9.72
CA CYS A 146 -18.38 1.47 10.76
C CYS A 146 -17.31 2.19 11.60
N ASP A 147 -17.05 1.66 12.79
CA ASP A 147 -15.85 1.99 13.56
C ASP A 147 -14.61 1.80 12.65
N PRO A 148 -13.76 2.83 12.47
CA PRO A 148 -12.60 2.75 11.59
C PRO A 148 -11.61 1.65 11.98
N ILE A 149 -11.54 1.29 13.27
CA ILE A 149 -10.68 0.18 13.74
C ILE A 149 -11.28 -1.16 13.29
N GLY A 150 -12.59 -1.36 13.50
CA GLY A 150 -13.32 -2.50 12.95
C GLY A 150 -13.19 -2.63 11.44
N ALA A 151 -13.31 -1.51 10.70
CA ALA A 151 -13.16 -1.50 9.24
C ALA A 151 -11.74 -1.89 8.80
N ALA A 152 -10.69 -1.38 9.46
CA ALA A 152 -9.32 -1.77 9.18
C ALA A 152 -9.06 -3.25 9.45
N LEU A 153 -9.59 -3.81 10.55
CA LEU A 153 -9.52 -5.25 10.83
C LEU A 153 -10.27 -6.08 9.79
N ALA A 154 -11.43 -5.62 9.33
CA ALA A 154 -12.20 -6.30 8.31
C ALA A 154 -11.45 -6.37 6.97
N ASP A 155 -10.73 -5.30 6.59
CA ASP A 155 -9.93 -5.30 5.37
C ASP A 155 -8.68 -6.18 5.53
N MET A 156 -7.97 -6.08 6.66
CA MET A 156 -6.85 -6.97 6.99
C MET A 156 -7.28 -8.44 6.91
N ALA A 157 -8.38 -8.82 7.57
CA ALA A 157 -8.90 -10.19 7.52
C ALA A 157 -9.25 -10.68 6.12
N ARG A 158 -9.67 -9.78 5.22
CA ARG A 158 -9.93 -10.11 3.82
C ARG A 158 -8.63 -10.36 3.07
N ILE A 159 -7.59 -9.56 3.32
CA ILE A 159 -6.28 -9.76 2.71
C ILE A 159 -5.66 -11.07 3.16
N GLU A 160 -5.61 -11.38 4.47
CA GLU A 160 -5.13 -12.69 4.95
C GLU A 160 -5.90 -13.85 4.28
N ALA A 161 -7.21 -13.72 4.14
CA ALA A 161 -8.03 -14.73 3.47
C ALA A 161 -7.71 -14.85 1.97
N ALA A 162 -7.34 -13.75 1.31
CA ALA A 162 -6.89 -13.75 -0.07
C ALA A 162 -5.48 -14.34 -0.22
N SER A 163 -4.60 -14.15 0.75
CA SER A 163 -3.24 -14.70 0.79
C SER A 163 -3.20 -16.22 0.73
N VAL A 164 -4.22 -16.89 1.28
CA VAL A 164 -4.44 -18.34 1.10
C VAL A 164 -4.42 -18.74 -0.38
N HIS A 165 -4.98 -17.93 -1.27
CA HIS A 165 -5.02 -18.22 -2.70
C HIS A 165 -3.67 -17.97 -3.38
N ALA A 166 -2.96 -16.92 -2.99
CA ALA A 166 -1.61 -16.64 -3.47
C ALA A 166 -0.66 -17.79 -3.13
N PHE A 167 -0.65 -18.24 -1.86
CA PHE A 167 0.19 -19.35 -1.44
C PHE A 167 -0.18 -20.67 -2.09
N ARG A 168 -1.47 -20.99 -2.28
CA ARG A 168 -1.87 -22.21 -3.01
C ARG A 168 -1.41 -22.24 -4.46
N ARG A 169 -1.42 -21.10 -5.17
CA ARG A 169 -0.86 -21.04 -6.54
C ARG A 169 0.64 -21.26 -6.55
N LEU A 170 1.32 -20.73 -5.54
CA LEU A 170 2.74 -20.93 -5.35
C LEU A 170 3.06 -22.40 -5.01
N GLU A 171 2.25 -23.03 -4.16
CA GLU A 171 2.28 -24.46 -3.86
C GLU A 171 2.10 -25.32 -5.12
N ASP A 172 1.09 -25.03 -5.94
CA ASP A 172 0.82 -25.75 -7.18
C ASP A 172 2.02 -25.66 -8.15
N THR A 173 2.71 -24.53 -8.15
CA THR A 173 3.89 -24.28 -9.02
C THR A 173 5.15 -24.96 -8.51
N LEU A 174 5.35 -24.99 -7.18
CA LEU A 174 6.57 -25.52 -6.55
C LEU A 174 6.41 -26.98 -6.09
N ALA A 175 5.20 -27.52 -6.14
CA ALA A 175 4.80 -28.85 -5.70
C ALA A 175 5.19 -29.19 -4.24
N ALA A 176 5.40 -28.19 -3.38
CA ALA A 176 5.80 -28.39 -1.98
C ALA A 176 5.79 -27.11 -1.12
N LEU A 177 4.66 -26.65 -0.57
CA LEU A 177 4.62 -25.55 0.44
C LEU A 177 3.33 -25.50 1.30
N ASP A 178 2.95 -26.54 2.04
CA ASP A 178 1.64 -26.59 2.74
C ASP A 178 1.45 -25.65 3.95
N ALA A 179 2.52 -25.07 4.50
CA ALA A 179 2.48 -24.34 5.77
C ALA A 179 1.87 -22.92 5.64
N PRO A 180 2.33 -22.05 4.72
CA PRO A 180 1.87 -20.66 4.67
C PRO A 180 0.36 -20.53 4.47
N ALA A 181 -0.25 -21.34 3.59
CA ALA A 181 -1.70 -21.28 3.40
C ALA A 181 -2.50 -21.66 4.66
N ARG A 182 -1.95 -22.47 5.57
CA ARG A 182 -2.60 -22.80 6.85
C ARG A 182 -2.47 -21.66 7.86
N ASP A 183 -1.31 -21.00 7.88
CA ASP A 183 -1.07 -19.82 8.71
C ASP A 183 -2.03 -18.71 8.30
N GLU A 184 -2.20 -18.45 7.01
CA GLU A 184 -3.14 -17.44 6.51
C GLU A 184 -4.61 -17.72 6.86
N ILE A 185 -5.02 -19.00 6.84
CA ILE A 185 -6.36 -19.39 7.31
C ILE A 185 -6.51 -19.07 8.81
N ARG A 186 -5.46 -19.26 9.62
CA ARG A 186 -5.48 -18.90 11.05
C ARG A 186 -5.53 -17.38 11.20
N HIS A 187 -4.71 -16.63 10.47
CA HIS A 187 -4.64 -15.17 10.52
C HIS A 187 -6.00 -14.56 10.18
N ALA A 188 -6.57 -14.94 9.03
CA ALA A 188 -7.89 -14.50 8.60
C ALA A 188 -8.97 -14.74 9.67
N ARG A 189 -8.95 -15.89 10.35
CA ARG A 189 -9.90 -16.20 11.43
C ARG A 189 -9.71 -15.33 12.67
N LEU A 190 -8.47 -15.14 13.11
CA LEU A 190 -8.14 -14.31 14.27
C LEU A 190 -8.59 -12.86 14.03
N VAL A 191 -8.18 -12.29 12.90
CA VAL A 191 -8.50 -10.91 12.55
C VAL A 191 -10.01 -10.72 12.33
N THR A 192 -10.68 -11.69 11.69
CA THR A 192 -12.16 -11.68 11.53
C THR A 192 -12.88 -11.62 12.87
N SER A 193 -12.39 -12.37 13.86
CA SER A 193 -12.99 -12.37 15.20
C SER A 193 -12.92 -10.98 15.84
N LEU A 194 -11.77 -10.30 15.73
CA LEU A 194 -11.56 -8.95 16.24
C LEU A 194 -12.38 -7.90 15.48
N ALA A 195 -12.49 -8.04 14.15
CA ALA A 195 -13.34 -7.17 13.32
C ALA A 195 -14.81 -7.26 13.78
N ARG A 196 -15.31 -8.48 13.98
CA ARG A 196 -16.70 -8.74 14.43
C ARG A 196 -16.98 -8.21 15.83
N ALA A 197 -16.02 -8.32 16.74
CA ALA A 197 -16.13 -7.72 18.07
C ALA A 197 -16.29 -6.19 18.02
N ARG A 198 -15.79 -5.55 16.95
CA ARG A 198 -15.91 -4.11 16.67
C ARG A 198 -17.02 -3.77 15.68
N GLY A 199 -17.96 -4.70 15.45
CA GLY A 199 -19.15 -4.47 14.63
C GLY A 199 -18.89 -4.45 13.11
N ALA A 200 -17.71 -4.89 12.66
CA ALA A 200 -17.37 -5.01 11.26
C ALA A 200 -17.24 -6.47 10.83
N ALA A 201 -17.33 -6.75 9.54
CA ALA A 201 -17.07 -8.08 8.99
C ALA A 201 -16.26 -7.96 7.69
N PRO A 202 -15.27 -8.85 7.47
CA PRO A 202 -14.56 -8.87 6.20
C PRO A 202 -15.52 -9.14 5.06
N ALA A 203 -15.32 -8.44 3.95
CA ALA A 203 -15.99 -8.79 2.72
C ALA A 203 -15.52 -10.16 2.22
N LYS A 204 -16.34 -10.81 1.40
CA LYS A 204 -15.99 -12.10 0.81
C LYS A 204 -14.84 -11.92 -0.18
N VAL A 205 -13.81 -12.74 -0.05
CA VAL A 205 -12.75 -12.86 -1.06
C VAL A 205 -13.37 -13.36 -2.37
N THR A 206 -13.18 -12.58 -3.43
CA THR A 206 -13.62 -12.91 -4.78
C THR A 206 -12.43 -12.73 -5.70
N LEU A 207 -12.15 -13.72 -6.54
CA LEU A 207 -11.09 -13.68 -7.55
C LEU A 207 -11.74 -13.54 -8.93
N ASP A 208 -11.05 -12.92 -9.88
CA ASP A 208 -11.54 -12.81 -11.26
C ASP A 208 -11.63 -14.22 -11.89
N PRO A 209 -12.85 -14.74 -12.17
CA PRO A 209 -12.99 -16.06 -12.77
C PRO A 209 -12.52 -16.10 -14.24
N GLY A 210 -12.34 -14.93 -14.87
CA GLY A 210 -11.85 -14.79 -16.24
C GLY A 210 -10.34 -14.61 -16.35
N ALA A 211 -9.63 -14.45 -15.23
CA ALA A 211 -8.19 -14.26 -15.24
C ALA A 211 -7.48 -15.51 -15.81
N PRO A 212 -6.48 -15.33 -16.69
CA PRO A 212 -5.67 -16.45 -17.15
C PRO A 212 -4.88 -17.04 -15.97
N ALA A 213 -4.49 -18.31 -16.10
CA ALA A 213 -3.57 -18.92 -15.15
C ALA A 213 -2.25 -18.11 -15.11
N PRO A 214 -1.70 -17.81 -13.92
CA PRO A 214 -0.47 -17.03 -13.80
C PRO A 214 0.69 -17.67 -14.57
N THR A 215 1.44 -16.86 -15.31
CA THR A 215 2.70 -17.27 -15.91
C THR A 215 3.81 -17.35 -14.86
N ALA A 216 4.96 -17.93 -15.22
CA ALA A 216 6.14 -17.93 -14.36
C ALA A 216 6.62 -16.50 -14.01
N PHE A 217 6.44 -15.54 -14.93
CA PHE A 217 6.77 -14.14 -14.68
C PHE A 217 5.76 -13.50 -13.72
N ASP A 218 4.47 -13.78 -13.85
CA ASP A 218 3.45 -13.24 -12.94
C ASP A 218 3.68 -13.69 -11.49
N LEU A 219 4.02 -14.96 -11.30
CA LEU A 219 4.37 -15.50 -9.98
C LEU A 219 5.67 -14.91 -9.43
N ALA A 220 6.65 -14.64 -10.31
CA ALA A 220 7.89 -13.98 -9.93
C ALA A 220 7.66 -12.53 -9.51
N LEU A 221 6.77 -11.82 -10.22
CA LEU A 221 6.37 -10.44 -9.92
C LEU A 221 5.59 -10.35 -8.61
N GLU A 222 4.61 -11.22 -8.41
CA GLU A 222 3.88 -11.32 -7.15
C GLU A 222 4.80 -11.66 -5.99
N ASN A 223 5.73 -12.63 -6.16
CA ASN A 223 6.71 -12.94 -5.13
C ASN A 223 7.66 -11.77 -4.85
N ALA A 224 8.09 -11.02 -5.87
CA ALA A 224 8.99 -9.89 -5.69
C ALA A 224 8.32 -8.74 -4.92
N VAL A 225 7.06 -8.43 -5.23
CA VAL A 225 6.32 -7.31 -4.62
C VAL A 225 5.65 -7.74 -3.32
N GLU A 226 4.68 -8.64 -3.41
CA GLU A 226 3.87 -9.02 -2.25
C GLU A 226 4.69 -9.86 -1.26
N GLY A 227 5.47 -10.82 -1.77
CA GLY A 227 6.32 -11.67 -0.94
C GLY A 227 7.54 -10.97 -0.34
N CYS A 228 8.44 -10.47 -1.17
CA CYS A 228 9.71 -9.92 -0.69
C CYS A 228 9.56 -8.53 -0.09
N VAL A 229 8.72 -7.65 -0.65
CA VAL A 229 8.54 -6.29 -0.13
C VAL A 229 7.47 -6.25 0.96
N HIS A 230 6.22 -6.63 0.65
CA HIS A 230 5.12 -6.44 1.58
C HIS A 230 5.18 -7.38 2.79
N GLU A 231 5.54 -8.67 2.67
CA GLU A 231 5.70 -9.51 3.87
C GLU A 231 6.84 -8.98 4.75
N THR A 232 7.98 -8.59 4.17
CA THR A 232 9.12 -8.06 4.95
C THR A 232 8.73 -6.78 5.71
N LEU A 233 7.99 -5.88 5.06
CA LEU A 233 7.48 -4.67 5.70
C LEU A 233 6.38 -4.97 6.70
N GLY A 234 5.51 -5.95 6.42
CA GLY A 234 4.48 -6.46 7.33
C GLY A 234 5.10 -6.91 8.64
N VAL A 235 6.20 -7.67 8.60
CA VAL A 235 6.95 -8.08 9.80
C VAL A 235 7.50 -6.87 10.57
N ALA A 236 8.04 -5.87 9.87
CA ALA A 236 8.51 -4.64 10.52
C ALA A 236 7.37 -3.84 11.16
N TYR A 237 6.20 -3.79 10.52
CA TYR A 237 4.99 -3.20 11.06
C TYR A 237 4.52 -3.95 12.29
N LEU A 238 4.40 -5.27 12.24
CA LEU A 238 3.96 -6.11 13.36
C LEU A 238 4.88 -5.95 14.58
N ALA A 239 6.20 -5.92 14.38
CA ALA A 239 7.14 -5.64 15.48
C ALA A 239 6.91 -4.24 16.10
N HIS A 240 6.68 -3.22 15.26
CA HIS A 240 6.41 -1.88 15.74
C HIS A 240 5.07 -1.79 16.48
N GLN A 241 4.02 -2.40 15.93
CA GLN A 241 2.68 -2.45 16.51
C GLN A 241 2.68 -3.21 17.85
N ALA A 242 3.39 -4.34 17.95
CA ALA A 242 3.58 -5.07 19.20
C ALA A 242 4.21 -4.19 20.31
N ALA A 243 5.06 -3.23 19.95
CA ALA A 243 5.66 -2.31 20.91
C ALA A 243 4.81 -1.05 21.20
N HIS A 244 4.00 -0.59 20.23
CA HIS A 244 3.40 0.76 20.26
C HIS A 244 1.88 0.82 20.21
N ALA A 245 1.19 -0.31 19.93
CA ALA A 245 -0.27 -0.36 19.92
C ALA A 245 -0.85 0.09 21.25
N ARG A 246 -1.80 1.05 21.23
CA ARG A 246 -2.50 1.46 22.45
C ARG A 246 -3.56 0.45 22.86
N ASP A 247 -4.13 -0.27 21.90
CA ASP A 247 -5.08 -1.34 22.15
C ASP A 247 -4.33 -2.64 22.46
N ALA A 248 -4.60 -3.23 23.62
CA ALA A 248 -3.93 -4.44 24.08
C ALA A 248 -4.28 -5.68 23.24
N GLU A 249 -5.50 -5.76 22.67
CA GLU A 249 -5.88 -6.86 21.80
C GLU A 249 -5.13 -6.79 20.47
N LEU A 250 -4.95 -5.59 19.93
CA LEU A 250 -4.22 -5.38 18.67
C LEU A 250 -2.72 -5.60 18.85
N ARG A 251 -2.19 -5.30 20.03
CA ARG A 251 -0.82 -5.66 20.40
C ARG A 251 -0.61 -7.18 20.40
N ALA A 252 -1.50 -7.90 21.07
CA ALA A 252 -1.46 -9.35 21.14
C ALA A 252 -1.66 -10.00 19.75
N LEU A 253 -2.50 -9.40 18.91
CA LEU A 253 -2.62 -9.81 17.50
C LEU A 253 -1.28 -9.65 16.78
N ALA A 254 -0.63 -8.49 16.88
CA ALA A 254 0.63 -8.25 16.21
C ALA A 254 1.73 -9.24 16.65
N GLU A 255 1.82 -9.54 17.94
CA GLU A 255 2.73 -10.55 18.49
C GLU A 255 2.42 -11.97 17.96
N ALA A 256 1.14 -12.30 17.82
CA ALA A 256 0.70 -13.62 17.37
C ALA A 256 1.00 -13.89 15.89
N LEU A 257 0.96 -12.86 15.04
CA LEU A 257 1.23 -12.99 13.60
C LEU A 257 2.72 -12.90 13.27
N TYR A 258 3.51 -12.22 14.09
CA TYR A 258 4.90 -11.84 13.77
C TYR A 258 5.80 -13.00 13.32
N GLU A 259 5.77 -14.13 14.03
CA GLU A 259 6.67 -15.26 13.74
C GLU A 259 6.31 -15.97 12.43
N ASP A 260 5.01 -16.04 12.12
CA ASP A 260 4.51 -16.64 10.89
C ASP A 260 4.81 -15.74 9.68
N GLU A 261 4.57 -14.43 9.81
CA GLU A 261 4.92 -13.48 8.74
C GLU A 261 6.43 -13.39 8.49
N LEU A 262 7.23 -13.60 9.54
CA LEU A 262 8.69 -13.69 9.38
C LEU A 262 9.08 -14.92 8.56
N ASP A 263 8.37 -16.03 8.72
CA ASP A 263 8.55 -17.23 7.90
C ASP A 263 8.07 -17.02 6.47
N HIS A 264 6.96 -16.32 6.26
CA HIS A 264 6.45 -15.95 4.93
C HIS A 264 7.43 -15.05 4.16
N ALA A 265 7.96 -14.02 4.82
CA ALA A 265 8.98 -13.14 4.24
C ALA A 265 10.26 -13.93 3.93
N ALA A 266 10.75 -14.76 4.86
CA ALA A 266 11.95 -15.56 4.65
C ALA A 266 11.80 -16.52 3.47
N LEU A 267 10.65 -17.19 3.36
CA LEU A 267 10.30 -18.05 2.23
C LEU A 267 10.31 -17.28 0.91
N SER A 268 9.68 -16.11 0.85
CA SER A 268 9.63 -15.28 -0.36
C SER A 268 11.04 -14.94 -0.87
N TRP A 269 11.96 -14.66 0.05
CA TRP A 269 13.37 -14.43 -0.26
C TRP A 269 14.17 -15.71 -0.59
N ASP A 270 13.78 -16.88 -0.09
CA ASP A 270 14.33 -18.17 -0.54
C ASP A 270 13.89 -18.53 -1.96
N LEU A 271 12.71 -18.09 -2.37
CA LEU A 271 12.16 -18.32 -3.72
C LEU A 271 12.68 -17.33 -4.76
N ALA A 272 13.14 -16.14 -4.35
CA ALA A 272 13.63 -15.13 -5.29
C ALA A 272 14.73 -15.67 -6.25
N PRO A 273 15.79 -16.38 -5.79
CA PRO A 273 16.77 -16.99 -6.70
C PRO A 273 16.17 -18.02 -7.67
N PHE A 274 15.17 -18.79 -7.23
CA PHE A 274 14.48 -19.76 -8.08
C PHE A 274 13.77 -19.08 -9.25
N PHE A 275 13.08 -17.97 -8.99
CA PHE A 275 12.44 -17.17 -10.02
C PHE A 275 13.47 -16.47 -10.90
N HIS A 276 14.47 -15.78 -10.31
CA HIS A 276 15.50 -15.06 -11.05
C HIS A 276 16.23 -15.92 -12.08
N ALA A 277 16.49 -17.20 -11.78
CA ALA A 277 17.15 -18.13 -12.69
C ALA A 277 16.33 -18.50 -13.94
N ARG A 278 15.03 -18.15 -13.97
CA ARG A 278 14.09 -18.46 -15.07
C ARG A 278 13.69 -17.25 -15.90
N LEU A 279 14.19 -16.07 -15.53
CA LEU A 279 13.87 -14.81 -16.18
C LEU A 279 14.99 -14.40 -17.15
N ASP A 280 14.67 -13.56 -18.12
CA ASP A 280 15.66 -12.80 -18.88
C ASP A 280 16.04 -11.49 -18.14
N ASP A 281 16.98 -10.72 -18.72
CA ASP A 281 17.46 -9.48 -18.10
C ASP A 281 16.38 -8.40 -18.02
N ASP A 282 15.51 -8.29 -19.02
CA ASP A 282 14.43 -7.31 -19.06
C ASP A 282 13.38 -7.62 -17.97
N GLN A 283 13.01 -8.89 -17.83
CA GLN A 283 12.13 -9.36 -16.76
C GLN A 283 12.73 -9.12 -15.38
N ARG A 284 14.04 -9.38 -15.20
CA ARG A 284 14.73 -9.09 -13.93
C ARG A 284 14.70 -7.60 -13.60
N ALA A 285 14.93 -6.74 -14.59
CA ALA A 285 14.85 -5.29 -14.42
C ALA A 285 13.42 -4.84 -14.07
N LEU A 286 12.40 -5.42 -14.69
CA LEU A 286 11.00 -5.16 -14.36
C LEU A 286 10.65 -5.54 -12.91
N LEU A 287 11.16 -6.68 -12.41
CA LEU A 287 10.97 -7.08 -11.02
C LEU A 287 11.60 -6.07 -10.05
N GLN A 288 12.85 -5.70 -10.28
CA GLN A 288 13.55 -4.72 -9.43
C GLN A 288 12.84 -3.38 -9.41
N ALA A 289 12.39 -2.90 -10.58
CA ALA A 289 11.62 -1.67 -10.69
C ALA A 289 10.28 -1.77 -9.94
N ALA A 290 9.62 -2.94 -9.96
CA ALA A 290 8.39 -3.16 -9.20
C ALA A 290 8.63 -3.17 -7.69
N GLN A 291 9.72 -3.79 -7.22
CA GLN A 291 10.10 -3.77 -5.81
C GLN A 291 10.40 -2.35 -5.32
N GLU A 292 11.16 -1.58 -6.10
CA GLU A 292 11.48 -0.19 -5.77
C GLU A 292 10.21 0.67 -5.69
N ARG A 293 9.28 0.51 -6.65
CA ARG A 293 7.99 1.21 -6.61
C ARG A 293 7.18 0.84 -5.36
N ALA A 294 7.12 -0.44 -5.00
CA ALA A 294 6.43 -0.88 -3.79
C ALA A 294 7.06 -0.30 -2.52
N LEU A 295 8.40 -0.28 -2.43
CA LEU A 295 9.13 0.32 -1.31
C LEU A 295 8.88 1.82 -1.16
N VAL A 296 8.68 2.55 -2.26
CA VAL A 296 8.30 3.97 -2.21
C VAL A 296 6.85 4.11 -1.74
N ALA A 297 5.93 3.37 -2.36
CA ALA A 297 4.50 3.45 -2.11
C ALA A 297 4.13 3.24 -0.63
N VAL A 298 4.81 2.33 0.08
CA VAL A 298 4.48 2.02 1.49
C VAL A 298 4.83 3.14 2.49
N VAL A 299 5.90 3.91 2.26
CA VAL A 299 6.24 5.10 3.08
C VAL A 299 5.11 6.09 3.01
N ASP A 300 4.60 6.15 1.80
CA ASP A 300 3.62 7.02 1.38
C ASP A 300 2.26 6.61 2.00
N GLU A 301 1.76 5.40 1.75
CA GLU A 301 0.53 4.87 2.35
C GLU A 301 0.46 5.14 3.87
N ALA A 302 1.60 4.99 4.55
CA ALA A 302 1.73 5.25 5.98
C ALA A 302 1.43 6.69 6.41
N ALA A 303 1.38 7.67 5.52
CA ALA A 303 1.03 9.07 5.82
C ALA A 303 -0.49 9.28 5.97
N HIS A 304 -1.30 8.48 5.28
CA HIS A 304 -2.76 8.68 5.10
C HIS A 304 -3.62 7.82 6.04
N ILE A 305 -3.00 7.12 6.97
CA ILE A 305 -3.71 6.27 7.93
C ILE A 305 -4.46 7.13 8.96
N ASP A 306 -5.77 6.86 9.13
CA ASP A 306 -6.65 7.49 10.12
C ASP A 306 -5.93 7.55 11.49
N PRO A 307 -5.86 8.73 12.14
CA PRO A 307 -5.18 8.87 13.42
C PRO A 307 -5.67 7.92 14.53
N ARG A 308 -6.96 7.55 14.53
CA ARG A 308 -7.56 6.60 15.48
C ARG A 308 -7.06 5.18 15.20
N VAL A 309 -7.02 4.77 13.94
CA VAL A 309 -6.46 3.47 13.52
C VAL A 309 -4.97 3.42 13.86
N ARG A 310 -4.22 4.47 13.50
CA ARG A 310 -2.79 4.58 13.82
C ARG A 310 -2.54 4.43 15.31
N ALA A 311 -3.29 5.13 16.15
CA ALA A 311 -3.14 5.07 17.60
C ALA A 311 -3.52 3.70 18.18
N ALA A 312 -4.62 3.11 17.71
CA ALA A 312 -5.11 1.82 18.22
C ALA A 312 -4.14 0.67 17.88
N PHE A 313 -3.82 0.52 16.59
CA PHE A 313 -2.90 -0.50 16.10
C PHE A 313 -1.43 -0.19 16.42
N GLY A 314 -1.10 1.06 16.75
CA GLY A 314 0.29 1.49 16.87
C GLY A 314 1.00 1.44 15.52
N VAL A 315 0.34 1.89 14.45
CA VAL A 315 0.94 1.88 13.11
C VAL A 315 2.09 2.90 13.06
N PRO A 316 3.27 2.55 12.52
CA PRO A 316 4.39 3.48 12.41
C PRO A 316 4.01 4.76 11.62
N SER A 317 4.63 5.89 11.98
CA SER A 317 4.49 7.12 11.19
C SER A 317 5.19 6.98 9.83
N ALA A 318 4.78 7.76 8.82
CA ALA A 318 5.45 7.79 7.52
C ALA A 318 6.97 7.98 7.64
N ALA A 319 7.42 8.87 8.52
CA ALA A 319 8.85 9.06 8.79
C ALA A 319 9.52 7.79 9.36
N THR A 320 8.82 7.02 10.18
CA THR A 320 9.33 5.75 10.72
C THR A 320 9.38 4.67 9.65
N VAL A 321 8.35 4.59 8.81
CA VAL A 321 8.32 3.68 7.65
C VAL A 321 9.43 4.02 6.65
N ALA A 322 9.68 5.30 6.39
CA ALA A 322 10.81 5.74 5.55
C ALA A 322 12.15 5.21 6.09
N ARG A 323 12.39 5.31 7.42
CA ARG A 323 13.60 4.75 8.05
C ARG A 323 13.67 3.23 7.95
N MET A 324 12.54 2.54 8.10
CA MET A 324 12.47 1.08 7.89
C MET A 324 12.85 0.73 6.45
N VAL A 325 12.24 1.39 5.46
CA VAL A 325 12.52 1.19 4.03
C VAL A 325 13.99 1.45 3.70
N GLU A 326 14.56 2.55 4.19
CA GLU A 326 15.97 2.88 3.95
C GLU A 326 16.92 1.81 4.51
N ALA A 327 16.66 1.32 5.73
CA ALA A 327 17.45 0.25 6.33
C ALA A 327 17.31 -1.08 5.57
N LEU A 328 16.11 -1.40 5.07
CA LEU A 328 15.86 -2.61 4.27
C LEU A 328 16.50 -2.51 2.89
N ARG A 329 16.47 -1.35 2.22
CA ARG A 329 17.16 -1.13 0.94
C ARG A 329 18.64 -1.43 1.02
N GLY A 330 19.31 -0.87 2.04
CA GLY A 330 20.76 -1.04 2.23
C GLY A 330 21.20 -2.49 2.52
N THR A 331 20.27 -3.41 2.78
CA THR A 331 20.58 -4.77 3.24
C THR A 331 19.97 -5.89 2.39
N LEU A 332 18.75 -5.71 1.89
CA LEU A 332 17.97 -6.73 1.17
C LEU A 332 17.77 -6.42 -0.32
N PHE A 333 17.78 -5.14 -0.70
CA PHE A 333 17.58 -4.70 -2.08
C PHE A 333 18.83 -3.97 -2.59
N PRO A 334 20.00 -4.65 -2.69
CA PRO A 334 21.19 -3.98 -3.17
C PRO A 334 20.96 -3.48 -4.59
N ALA A 335 21.24 -2.19 -4.82
CA ALA A 335 21.33 -1.62 -6.15
C ALA A 335 22.34 -2.45 -6.98
N GLN A 336 22.07 -2.62 -8.27
CA GLN A 336 23.08 -3.20 -9.15
C GLN A 336 24.34 -2.35 -9.06
N ALA A 337 25.48 -3.00 -8.87
CA ALA A 337 26.74 -2.36 -9.23
C ALA A 337 26.59 -1.98 -10.69
N ASP A 338 26.84 -0.70 -10.99
CA ASP A 338 26.98 -0.21 -12.35
C ASP A 338 28.04 -1.12 -13.00
N ASP A 339 27.62 -2.04 -13.85
CA ASP A 339 28.53 -2.91 -14.60
C ASP A 339 29.25 -1.99 -15.57
N GLY A 340 30.31 -1.38 -15.06
CA GLY A 340 31.10 -0.37 -15.72
C GLY A 340 31.48 -0.88 -17.10
N VAL A 341 30.82 -0.31 -18.11
CA VAL A 341 31.28 -0.43 -19.49
C VAL A 341 32.73 0.07 -19.47
N PRO A 342 33.72 -0.79 -19.79
CA PRO A 342 35.10 -0.33 -19.86
C PRO A 342 35.15 0.74 -20.95
N SER A 343 35.54 1.96 -20.58
CA SER A 343 35.88 3.01 -21.54
C SER A 343 36.89 2.42 -22.50
N ALA A 344 36.47 2.22 -23.75
CA ALA A 344 37.38 1.81 -24.82
C ALA A 344 38.47 2.89 -24.96
N ALA A 345 39.72 2.41 -25.00
CA ALA A 345 40.93 3.19 -25.17
C ALA A 345 41.01 3.89 -26.53
#